data_AF-A0A5C8S621-F1
#
_entry.id   AF-A0A5C8S621-F1
#
_cell.length_a   1.000
_cell.length_b   1.000
_cell.length_c   1.000
_cell.angle_alpha   90.00
_cell.angle_beta   90.00
_cell.angle_gamma   90.00
#
_symmetry.space_group_name_H-M   'P 1'
#
loop_
_entity.id
_entity.type
_entity.pdbx_description
1 polymer ?
#
loop_
_entity_poly.entity_id
_entity_poly.type
_entity_poly.pdbx_seq_one_letter_code
_entity_poly.pdbx_strand_id
1 'polypeptide(L)'
;MTQPSFQPVSEVYAEQTVYGQIGPLQVVRLVRSDLSLALTHVVVLGHPSLGPTFIAGFPDTEEGIGLANQVGQAVVQALWIAATPVS
;
A
#
# COMPACT_ATOMS: atom_id res chain seq x y z
N MET A 1 -22.67 -8.65 3.98
CA MET A 1 -21.64 -7.89 4.70
C MET A 1 -20.86 -7.11 3.66
N THR A 2 -21.11 -5.80 3.55
CA THR A 2 -20.44 -4.92 2.60
C THR A 2 -19.12 -4.45 3.21
N GLN A 3 -18.02 -4.89 2.62
CA GLN A 3 -16.67 -4.44 2.96
C GLN A 3 -16.58 -2.93 2.69
N PRO A 4 -16.00 -2.11 3.60
CA PRO A 4 -15.80 -0.70 3.32
C PRO A 4 -14.69 -0.59 2.26
N SER A 5 -15.08 -0.23 1.03
CA SER A 5 -14.13 0.18 0.00
C SER A 5 -13.56 1.55 0.41
N PHE A 6 -12.31 1.58 0.84
CA PHE A 6 -11.57 2.84 0.94
C PHE A 6 -11.31 3.34 -0.48
N GLN A 7 -12.15 4.24 -0.99
CA GLN A 7 -11.83 5.02 -2.18
C GLN A 7 -11.32 6.40 -1.76
N PRO A 8 -10.00 6.61 -1.83
CA PRO A 8 -9.46 7.86 -2.28
C PRO A 8 -8.83 7.60 -3.65
N VAL A 9 -9.66 7.35 -4.67
CA VAL A 9 -9.21 7.53 -6.05
C VAL A 9 -9.13 9.04 -6.26
N SER A 10 -8.06 9.65 -5.76
CA SER A 10 -7.59 10.89 -6.36
C SER A 10 -7.34 10.55 -7.83
N GLU A 11 -7.79 11.38 -8.77
CA GLU A 11 -7.62 11.18 -10.23
C GLU A 11 -6.15 10.88 -10.64
N VAL A 12 -5.21 11.14 -9.74
CA VAL A 12 -3.76 10.98 -9.86
C VAL A 12 -3.25 9.56 -9.54
N TYR A 13 -3.96 8.78 -8.72
CA TYR A 13 -3.49 7.48 -8.22
C TYR A 13 -4.47 6.35 -8.56
N ALA A 14 -4.04 5.39 -9.37
CA ALA A 14 -4.83 4.22 -9.76
C ALA A 14 -4.63 3.04 -8.78
N GLU A 15 -5.71 2.29 -8.51
CA GLU A 15 -5.72 1.05 -7.71
C GLU A 15 -5.28 -0.18 -8.52
N GLN A 16 -4.78 -1.27 -7.93
CA GLN A 16 -3.91 -1.47 -6.76
C GLN A 16 -3.64 -2.96 -6.65
N THR A 17 -2.39 -3.37 -6.41
CA THR A 17 -2.14 -4.71 -5.90
C THR A 17 -2.27 -4.65 -4.38
N VAL A 18 -3.24 -5.35 -3.79
CA VAL A 18 -3.33 -5.49 -2.33
C VAL A 18 -2.34 -6.56 -1.90
N TYR A 19 -1.42 -6.21 -1.01
CA TYR A 19 -0.44 -7.15 -0.46
C TYR A 19 -1.00 -7.90 0.75
N GLY A 20 -1.81 -7.24 1.58
CA GLY A 20 -2.42 -7.85 2.75
C GLY A 20 -3.21 -6.86 3.59
N GLN A 21 -3.92 -7.39 4.58
CA GLN A 21 -4.70 -6.62 5.54
C GLN A 21 -4.45 -7.12 6.96
N ILE A 22 -4.13 -6.20 7.88
CA ILE A 22 -3.86 -6.47 9.29
C ILE A 22 -4.78 -5.58 10.14
N GLY A 23 -5.88 -6.16 10.63
CA GLY A 23 -6.93 -5.42 11.34
C GLY A 23 -7.53 -4.33 10.44
N PRO A 24 -7.54 -3.04 10.86
CA PRO A 24 -8.02 -1.95 10.03
C PRO A 24 -7.02 -1.53 8.95
N LEU A 25 -5.77 -1.97 9.02
CA LEU A 25 -4.70 -1.52 8.12
C LEU A 25 -4.64 -2.37 6.86
N GLN A 26 -4.52 -1.73 5.71
CA GLN A 26 -4.37 -2.38 4.41
C GLN A 26 -3.06 -1.95 3.76
N VAL A 27 -2.26 -2.90 3.28
CA VAL A 27 -0.99 -2.63 2.58
C VAL A 27 -1.21 -2.83 1.09
N VAL A 28 -0.92 -1.79 0.31
CA VAL A 28 -1.31 -1.74 -1.10
C VAL A 28 -0.22 -1.13 -1.98
N ARG A 29 -0.19 -1.53 -3.25
CA ARG A 29 0.64 -0.94 -4.29
C ARG A 29 -0.17 0.02 -5.14
N LEU A 30 0.12 1.32 -5.05
CA LEU A 30 -0.50 2.37 -5.84
C LEU A 30 0.36 2.76 -7.04
N VAL A 31 -0.24 3.01 -8.19
CA VAL A 31 0.47 3.61 -9.33
C VAL A 31 0.02 5.06 -9.48
N ARG A 32 0.98 5.97 -9.54
CA ARG A 32 0.78 7.38 -9.83
C ARG A 32 0.96 7.60 -11.34
N SER A 33 -0.11 7.99 -12.04
CA SER A 33 -0.17 8.02 -13.51
C SER A 33 -0.08 9.42 -14.13
N ASP A 34 -0.11 10.50 -13.33
CA ASP A 34 -0.01 11.90 -13.78
C ASP A 34 1.44 12.36 -14.06
N LEU A 35 2.44 11.52 -13.78
CA LEU A 35 3.86 11.81 -13.97
C LEU A 35 4.38 11.20 -15.27
N SER A 36 5.27 11.92 -15.95
CA SER A 36 5.95 11.47 -17.18
C SER A 36 6.78 10.18 -16.99
N LEU A 37 7.17 9.89 -15.75
CA LEU A 37 7.61 8.57 -15.30
C LEU A 37 6.61 8.14 -14.23
N ALA A 38 5.75 7.17 -14.57
CA ALA A 38 4.82 6.62 -13.59
C ALA A 38 5.61 6.10 -12.37
N LEU A 39 5.04 6.28 -11.18
CA LEU A 39 5.65 5.83 -9.93
C LEU A 39 4.77 4.78 -9.28
N THR A 40 5.38 3.68 -8.86
CA THR A 40 4.72 2.66 -8.04
C THR A 40 5.07 2.86 -6.57
N HIS A 41 4.06 2.91 -5.70
CA HIS A 41 4.19 3.21 -4.28
C HIS A 41 3.67 2.07 -3.42
N VAL A 42 4.37 1.76 -2.33
CA VAL A 42 3.84 0.90 -1.26
C VAL A 42 3.22 1.80 -0.20
N VAL A 43 1.94 1.60 0.10
CA VAL A 43 1.15 2.48 0.96
C VAL A 43 0.39 1.66 1.99
N VAL A 44 0.29 2.19 3.21
CA VAL A 44 -0.59 1.67 4.26
C VAL A 44 -1.82 2.58 4.37
N LEU A 45 -3.00 1.99 4.22
CA LEU A 45 -4.31 2.62 4.34
C LEU A 45 -5.02 2.13 5.60
N GLY A 46 -6.07 2.84 6.04
CA GLY A 46 -7.04 2.29 6.99
C GLY A 46 -7.14 2.95 8.37
N HIS A 47 -6.33 3.96 8.68
CA HIS A 47 -6.55 4.79 9.87
C HIS A 47 -7.23 6.12 9.49
N PRO A 48 -8.51 6.34 9.82
CA PRO A 48 -9.29 7.48 9.33
C PRO A 48 -8.71 8.85 9.67
N SER A 49 -7.98 8.96 10.78
CA SER A 49 -7.36 10.22 11.21
C SER A 49 -5.90 10.41 10.78
N LEU A 50 -5.24 9.39 10.22
CA LEU A 50 -3.83 9.49 9.80
C LEU A 50 -3.66 9.63 8.29
N GLY A 51 -4.70 9.37 7.49
CA GLY A 51 -4.59 9.38 6.04
C GLY A 51 -3.68 8.26 5.50
N PRO A 52 -3.39 8.24 4.19
CA PRO A 52 -2.50 7.26 3.59
C PRO A 52 -1.04 7.48 4.04
N THR A 53 -0.38 6.41 4.48
CA THR A 53 1.05 6.43 4.84
C THR A 53 1.89 5.80 3.73
N PHE A 54 2.71 6.60 3.06
CA PHE A 54 3.62 6.12 2.01
C PHE A 54 4.89 5.53 2.64
N ILE A 55 5.18 4.27 2.33
CA ILE A 55 6.34 3.55 2.85
C ILE A 55 7.52 3.65 1.88
N ALA A 56 7.26 3.46 0.59
CA ALA A 56 8.28 3.48 -0.44
C ALA A 56 7.71 3.94 -1.79
N GLY A 57 8.59 4.39 -2.68
CA GLY A 57 8.28 4.74 -4.07
C GLY A 57 9.39 4.27 -5.00
N PHE A 58 8.98 3.72 -6.15
CA PHE A 58 9.88 3.19 -7.17
C PHE A 58 9.43 3.67 -8.56
N PRO A 59 10.33 3.68 -9.56
CA PRO A 59 9.93 3.77 -10.95
C PRO A 59 8.91 2.68 -11.29
N ASP A 60 7.89 2.98 -12.09
CA ASP A 60 6.94 1.97 -12.58
C ASP A 60 7.54 1.18 -13.75
N THR A 61 8.61 0.43 -13.45
CA THR A 61 9.24 -0.56 -14.33
C THR A 61 9.05 -1.96 -13.75
N GLU A 62 9.35 -3.02 -14.51
CA GLU A 62 9.26 -4.40 -14.01
C GLU A 62 10.10 -4.60 -12.74
N GLU A 63 11.31 -4.04 -12.70
CA GLU A 63 12.20 -4.10 -11.54
C GLU A 63 11.63 -3.32 -10.35
N GLY A 64 11.10 -2.12 -10.59
CA GLY A 64 10.47 -1.32 -9.55
C GLY A 64 9.22 -1.97 -8.96
N ILE A 65 8.43 -2.66 -9.80
CA ILE A 65 7.30 -3.49 -9.37
C ILE A 65 7.78 -4.68 -8.54
N GLY A 66 8.85 -5.35 -8.96
CA GLY A 66 9.47 -6.44 -8.20
C GLY A 66 9.91 -6.00 -6.80
N LEU A 67 10.57 -4.84 -6.70
CA LEU A 67 10.95 -4.25 -5.41
C LEU A 67 9.73 -3.85 -4.58
N ALA A 68 8.72 -3.23 -5.18
CA ALA A 68 7.48 -2.90 -4.51
C ALA A 68 6.80 -4.15 -3.91
N ASN A 69 6.81 -5.27 -4.63
CA ASN A 69 6.25 -6.54 -4.15
C ASN A 69 6.99 -7.08 -2.94
N GLN A 70 8.33 -7.05 -2.96
CA GLN A 70 9.13 -7.48 -1.81
C GLN A 70 8.88 -6.59 -0.59
N VAL A 71 8.90 -5.27 -0.77
CA VAL A 71 8.64 -4.30 0.30
C VAL A 71 7.22 -4.42 0.83
N GLY A 72 6.23 -4.57 -0.04
CA GLY A 72 4.83 -4.76 0.33
C GLY A 72 4.63 -5.96 1.26
N GLN A 73 5.21 -7.11 0.92
CA GLN A 73 5.16 -8.31 1.76
C GLN A 73 5.89 -8.11 3.10
N ALA A 74 7.05 -7.45 3.09
CA ALA A 74 7.78 -7.14 4.31
C ALA A 74 6.98 -6.23 5.26
N VAL A 75 6.26 -5.24 4.73
CA VAL A 75 5.38 -4.35 5.51
C VAL A 75 4.23 -5.13 6.13
N VAL A 76 3.58 -6.04 5.37
CA VAL A 76 2.53 -6.91 5.91
C VAL A 76 3.05 -7.73 7.09
N GLN A 77 4.22 -8.35 6.94
CA GLN A 77 4.83 -9.14 8.01
C GLN A 77 5.18 -8.28 9.23
N ALA A 78 5.73 -7.08 9.02
CA ALA A 78 6.06 -6.17 10.11
C ALA A 78 4.81 -5.72 10.89
N LEU A 79 3.73 -5.39 10.19
CA LEU A 79 2.45 -5.05 10.83
C LEU A 79 1.86 -6.22 11.59
N TRP A 80 1.95 -7.44 11.05
CA TRP A 80 1.49 -8.65 11.73
C TRP A 80 2.26 -8.89 13.03
N ILE A 81 3.59 -8.77 13.01
CA ILE A 81 4.45 -8.87 14.20
C ILE A 81 4.06 -7.81 15.22
N ALA A 82 3.89 -6.56 14.80
CA ALA A 82 3.52 -5.45 15.68
C ALA A 82 2.12 -5.61 16.31
N ALA A 83 1.20 -6.27 15.61
CA ALA A 83 -0.15 -6.56 16.10
C ALA A 83 -0.22 -7.78 17.03
N THR A 84 0.83 -8.61 17.05
CA THR A 84 0.88 -9.82 17.87
C THR A 84 1.47 -9.48 19.24
N PRO A 85 0.75 -9.70 20.36
CA PRO A 85 1.32 -9.52 21.69
C PRO A 85 2.53 -10.43 21.89
N VAL A 86 3.65 -9.87 22.33
CA VAL A 86 4.78 -10.66 22.83
C VAL A 86 4.40 -11.14 24.23
N SER A 87 4.16 -12.45 24.36
CA SER A 87 3.91 -13.14 25.63
C SER A 87 5.13 -13.18 26.54
#